data_AF-A0A849GZV6-F1
#
_entry.id   AF-A0A849GZV6-F1
#
_cell.length_a   1.000
_cell.length_b   1.000
_cell.length_c   1.000
_cell.angle_alpha   90.00
_cell.angle_beta   90.00
_cell.angle_gamma   90.00
#
_symmetry.space_group_name_H-M   'P 1'
#
loop_
_entity.id
_entity.type
_entity.pdbx_description
1 polymer ?
#
loop_
_entity_poly.entity_id
_entity_poly.type
_entity_poly.pdbx_seq_one_letter_code
_entity_poly.pdbx_strand_id
1 'polypeptide(L)' 'MSFPLVPPFHVMIKPRGSICNLDCSYCYYLSKEDLYPGSAFRMSEDTLEGFTRDYIRAQHVPEVVFSWQG' A
#
# COMPACT_ATOMS: atom_id res chain seq x y z
N MET A 1 -4.87 30.82 -1.32
CA MET A 1 -4.54 30.08 -2.56
C MET A 1 -5.40 28.84 -2.59
N SER A 2 -6.28 28.69 -3.57
CA SER A 2 -7.11 27.49 -3.71
C SER A 2 -6.24 26.41 -4.36
N PHE A 3 -5.95 25.34 -3.61
CA PHE A 3 -5.36 24.15 -4.20
C PHE A 3 -6.38 23.55 -5.18
N PRO A 4 -5.96 23.07 -6.36
CA PRO A 4 -6.88 22.38 -7.27
C PRO A 4 -7.48 21.19 -6.52
N LEU A 5 -8.81 21.07 -6.56
CA LEU A 5 -9.51 19.94 -5.96
C LEU A 5 -9.09 18.67 -6.71
N VAL A 6 -8.24 17.87 -6.05
CA VAL A 6 -7.85 16.56 -6.56
C VAL A 6 -9.07 15.63 -6.43
N PRO A 7 -9.53 14.98 -7.51
CA PRO A 7 -10.58 13.99 -7.41
C PRO A 7 -10.19 12.88 -6.41
N PRO A 8 -11.15 12.33 -5.65
CA PRO A 8 -10.87 11.18 -4.79
C PRO A 8 -10.26 10.04 -5.60
N PHE A 9 -9.26 9.39 -5.02
CA PHE A 9 -8.55 8.28 -5.65
C PHE A 9 -8.38 7.15 -4.65
N HIS A 10 -7.92 6.00 -5.13
CA HIS A 10 -7.75 4.83 -4.29
C HIS A 10 -6.38 4.20 -4.50
N VAL A 11 -5.74 3.81 -3.40
CA VAL A 11 -4.43 3.17 -3.41
C VAL A 11 -4.53 1.78 -2.76
N MET A 12 -3.96 0.78 -3.42
CA MET A 12 -3.79 -0.56 -2.85
C MET A 12 -2.39 -0.70 -2.26
N ILE A 13 -2.32 -0.83 -0.95
CA ILE A 13 -1.07 -0.86 -0.20
C ILE A 13 -0.61 -2.31 -0.06
N LYS A 14 0.71 -2.55 -0.16
CA LYS A 14 1.32 -3.87 0.03
C LYS A 14 2.31 -3.88 1.18
N PRO A 15 1.84 -3.89 2.44
CA PRO A 15 2.71 -3.71 3.60
C PRO A 15 3.66 -4.89 3.79
N ARG A 16 3.31 -6.08 3.28
CA ARG A 16 4.15 -7.28 3.29
C ARG A 16 4.79 -7.65 1.95
N GLY A 17 4.83 -6.73 0.98
CA GLY A 17 5.46 -7.01 -0.30
C GLY A 17 4.90 -8.28 -0.95
N SER A 18 5.77 -9.11 -1.53
CA SER A 18 5.41 -10.35 -2.26
C SER A 18 5.40 -11.62 -1.42
N ILE A 19 5.65 -11.55 -0.12
CA ILE A 19 5.66 -12.75 0.75
C ILE A 19 4.26 -13.03 1.30
N CYS A 20 3.95 -14.30 1.50
CA CYS A 20 2.70 -14.76 2.11
C CYS A 20 2.94 -16.02 2.95
N ASN A 21 2.05 -16.30 3.89
CA ASN A 21 2.06 -17.57 4.64
C ASN A 21 1.36 -18.72 3.89
N LEU A 22 0.85 -18.45 2.69
CA LEU A 22 0.21 -19.42 1.80
C LEU A 22 0.99 -19.52 0.50
N ASP A 23 0.91 -20.68 -0.15
CA ASP A 23 1.53 -20.96 -1.45
C ASP A 23 0.47 -21.43 -2.46
N CYS A 24 -0.44 -20.52 -2.81
CA CYS A 24 -1.54 -20.85 -3.71
C CYS A 24 -1.01 -21.07 -5.13
N SER A 25 -1.38 -22.19 -5.77
CA SER A 25 -0.94 -22.55 -7.13
C SER A 25 -1.33 -21.54 -8.22
N TYR A 26 -2.33 -20.70 -7.96
CA TYR A 26 -2.80 -19.64 -8.85
C TYR A 26 -2.23 -18.25 -8.50
N CYS A 27 -1.39 -18.13 -7.47
CA CYS A 27 -0.85 -16.85 -7.05
C CYS A 27 0.30 -16.41 -7.94
N TYR A 28 0.04 -15.48 -8.84
CA TYR A 28 1.07 -14.88 -9.70
C TYR A 28 2.02 -13.92 -8.95
N TYR A 29 1.82 -13.70 -7.65
CA TYR A 29 2.47 -12.62 -6.89
C TYR A 29 3.69 -13.07 -6.09
N LEU A 30 3.72 -14.34 -5.63
CA LEU A 30 4.79 -14.85 -4.75
C LEU A 30 6.17 -14.79 -5.39
N SER A 31 6.30 -15.18 -6.67
CA SER A 31 7.57 -15.19 -7.40
C SER A 31 8.25 -13.83 -7.54
N LYS A 32 7.58 -12.73 -7.15
CA LYS A 32 8.17 -11.39 -7.13
C LYS A 32 9.11 -11.16 -5.95
N GLU A 33 9.19 -12.08 -4.99
CA GLU A 33 10.18 -12.00 -3.91
C GLU A 33 11.61 -12.02 -4.45
N ASP A 34 11.85 -12.73 -5.55
CA ASP A 34 13.15 -12.79 -6.22
C ASP A 34 13.64 -11.42 -6.74
N LEU A 35 12.71 -10.48 -6.94
CA LEU A 35 13.05 -9.12 -7.43
C LEU A 35 13.68 -8.23 -6.34
N TYR A 36 13.58 -8.61 -5.06
CA TYR A 36 14.02 -7.77 -3.93
C TYR A 36 14.87 -8.56 -2.92
N PRO A 37 16.06 -9.03 -3.32
CA PRO A 37 16.93 -9.80 -2.44
C PRO A 37 17.34 -8.98 -1.20
N GLY A 38 17.29 -9.61 -0.02
CA GLY A 38 17.63 -8.98 1.26
C GLY A 38 16.54 -8.07 1.85
N SER A 39 15.39 -7.93 1.19
CA SER A 39 14.26 -7.20 1.74
C SER A 39 13.60 -7.96 2.89
N ALA A 40 13.25 -7.25 3.97
CA ALA A 40 12.36 -7.79 5.01
C ALA A 40 10.89 -7.86 4.55
N PHE A 41 10.61 -7.34 3.35
CA PHE A 41 9.28 -7.15 2.78
C PHE A 41 8.31 -6.56 3.80
N ARG A 42 8.76 -5.60 4.60
CA ARG A 42 7.97 -4.95 5.64
C ARG A 42 8.00 -3.46 5.42
N MET A 43 6.84 -2.85 5.26
CA MET A 43 6.69 -1.41 5.37
C MET A 43 7.14 -0.95 6.76
N SER A 44 8.00 0.08 6.82
CA SER A 44 8.40 0.66 8.11
C SER A 44 7.25 1.43 8.74
N GLU A 45 7.25 1.56 10.07
CA GLU A 45 6.26 2.35 10.80
C GLU A 45 6.27 3.82 10.32
N ASP A 46 7.44 4.41 10.07
CA ASP A 46 7.57 5.77 9.52
C ASP A 46 6.87 5.91 8.16
N THR A 47 6.98 4.89 7.31
CA THR A 47 6.32 4.87 5.99
C THR A 47 4.81 4.72 6.14
N LEU A 48 4.37 3.86 7.06
CA LEU A 48 2.95 3.66 7.37
C LEU A 48 2.31 4.95 7.89
N GLU A 49 2.98 5.63 8.82
CA GLU A 49 2.52 6.91 9.37
C GLU A 49 2.47 7.98 8.28
N GLY A 50 3.55 8.12 7.50
CA GLY A 50 3.63 9.08 6.41
C GLY A 50 2.52 8.87 5.38
N PHE A 51 2.37 7.63 4.91
CA PHE A 51 1.33 7.25 3.98
C PHE A 51 -0.07 7.57 4.54
N THR A 52 -0.36 7.16 5.78
CA THR A 52 -1.69 7.33 6.38
C THR A 52 -2.08 8.81 6.46
N ARG A 53 -1.16 9.64 6.98
CA ARG A 53 -1.37 11.09 7.09
C ARG A 53 -1.59 11.73 5.72
N ASP A 54 -0.73 11.42 4.76
CA ASP A 54 -0.73 12.09 3.46
C ASP A 54 -1.90 11.61 2.60
N TYR A 55 -2.28 10.33 2.71
CA TYR A 55 -3.46 9.77 2.05
C TYR A 55 -4.74 10.41 2.60
N ILE A 56 -4.93 10.52 3.92
CA ILE A 56 -6.11 11.20 4.49
C ILE A 56 -6.18 12.66 4.04
N ARG A 57 -5.05 13.38 4.05
CA ARG A 57 -4.99 14.79 3.61
C ARG A 57 -5.36 14.98 2.15
N ALA A 58 -5.09 13.99 1.30
CA ALA A 58 -5.39 14.05 -0.12
C ALA A 58 -6.85 13.73 -0.47
N GLN A 59 -7.62 13.20 0.49
CA GLN A 59 -9.00 12.75 0.28
C GLN A 59 -10.00 13.81 0.73
N HIS A 60 -10.73 14.37 -0.22
CA HIS A 60 -11.79 15.36 0.04
C HIS A 60 -13.18 14.70 0.05
N VAL A 61 -13.32 13.62 0.83
CA VAL A 61 -14.53 12.80 0.99
C VAL A 61 -14.78 12.50 2.46
N PRO A 62 -16.04 12.28 2.88
CA PRO A 62 -16.38 12.04 4.29
C PRO A 62 -15.83 10.71 4.83
N GLU A 63 -15.52 9.75 3.96
CA GLU A 63 -14.97 8.45 4.33
C GLU A 63 -13.73 8.16 3.46
N VAL A 64 -12.64 7.74 4.12
CA VAL A 64 -11.40 7.33 3.45
C VAL A 64 -11.26 5.82 3.55
N VAL A 65 -11.25 5.15 2.40
CA VAL A 65 -11.09 3.69 2.33
C VAL A 65 -9.61 3.34 2.17
N PHE A 66 -9.12 2.49 3.07
CA PHE A 66 -7.79 1.90 2.99
C PHE A 66 -7.89 0.46 2.49
N SER A 67 -7.19 0.15 1.40
CA SER A 67 -7.06 -1.22 0.90
C SER A 67 -5.66 -1.75 1.10
N TRP A 68 -5.58 -2.94 1.70
CA TRP A 68 -4.33 -3.63 2.00
C TRP A 68 -4.32 -4.97 1.25
N GLN A 69 -3.19 -5.31 0.63
CA GLN A 69 -2.97 -6.59 -0.04
C GLN A 69 -1.58 -7.12 0.33
N GLY A 70 -1.53 -8.35 0.85
CA GLY A 70 -0.30 -8.97 1.33
C GLY A 70 -0.31 -9.06 2.84
#